data_AF-A0A4S4LSY4-F1
#
_entry.id   AF-A0A4S4LSY4-F1
#
_cell.length_a   1.000
_cell.length_b   1.000
_cell.length_c   1.000
_cell.angle_alpha   90.00
_cell.angle_beta   90.00
_cell.angle_gamma   90.00
#
_symmetry.space_group_name_H-M   'P 1'
#
loop_
_entity.id
_entity.type
_entity.pdbx_description
1 polymer ?
#
loop_
_entity_poly.entity_id
_entity_poly.type
_entity_poly.pdbx_seq_one_letter_code
_entity_poly.pdbx_strand_id
1 'polypeptide(L)'
;MAFQPTVMDEDITFANLLADLCHGSGVASDGDDASTEVDWHFSEDIASLDSSIATACTAQVAYLRNFKAGWANTGSLSIPLEWLPRGQPTSSNIHDWLHSSALSVWIASLDQHITFLTRSQVIARHDNPTSFEPDFLLHQPKHLRIREPFAPEEAFLTNPLRSISFFFEMATYPGGEDSARSAIAGVFMSTPGCLLKSNFKSTFPAPLQGLLGPSSGDFALLLNPIASYPPKCRDMKASILHPALLLGMKGPAPWPPFPVSISQPASSFDCLSRKLRDLSQLTQPNLMTHILNWHLRCKHVTRWPGSPSLPPYDCLPAWFMQFGILYDAEYLTIIAHVPFLPALPLSQTKRPVASNSISPRFSYLSCVVDRIPLAGVARSELVSTNMEPPILSNFRAALALFSLQKHAFMMAALWEGVTWPVLTAEALAESNSVAPSRTTSSTRSGDGDSFDFDDVPLNMLGLEDDREERIELDRQRAEEVHSMILQWLDSVSLSGC
;
A
#
# COMPACT_ATOMS: atom_id res chain seq x y z
N MET A 1 36.75 -21.61 -33.13
CA MET A 1 35.85 -22.18 -32.10
C MET A 1 34.46 -21.66 -32.39
N ALA A 2 33.59 -22.50 -32.94
CA ALA A 2 32.21 -22.14 -33.23
C ALA A 2 31.39 -22.34 -31.95
N PHE A 3 30.67 -21.32 -31.51
CA PHE A 3 29.66 -21.44 -30.48
C PHE A 3 28.54 -22.33 -31.03
N GLN A 4 28.41 -23.54 -30.48
CA GLN A 4 27.20 -24.33 -30.67
C GLN A 4 26.06 -23.62 -29.93
N PRO A 5 24.94 -23.31 -30.59
CA PRO A 5 23.76 -22.84 -29.89
C PRO A 5 23.28 -23.97 -29.00
N THR A 6 23.26 -23.74 -27.69
CA THR A 6 22.55 -24.58 -26.73
C THR A 6 21.10 -24.66 -27.17
N VAL A 7 20.67 -25.84 -27.59
CA VAL A 7 19.25 -26.17 -27.78
C VAL A 7 18.61 -25.97 -26.42
N MET A 8 17.80 -24.91 -26.28
CA MET A 8 16.98 -24.70 -25.10
C MET A 8 15.89 -25.77 -25.12
N ASP A 9 15.76 -26.55 -24.04
CA ASP A 9 14.66 -27.50 -23.87
C ASP A 9 13.32 -26.80 -24.12
N GLU A 10 12.55 -27.27 -25.11
CA GLU A 10 11.34 -26.61 -25.61
C GLU A 10 10.12 -26.71 -24.66
N ASP A 11 10.24 -27.30 -23.47
CA ASP A 11 9.10 -27.65 -22.60
C ASP A 11 9.08 -26.99 -21.21
N ILE A 12 9.82 -25.90 -20.97
CA ILE A 12 9.67 -25.14 -19.71
C ILE A 12 8.42 -24.26 -19.79
N THR A 13 7.32 -24.76 -19.25
CA THR A 13 6.07 -23.98 -19.11
C THR A 13 6.23 -22.85 -18.08
N PHE A 14 5.45 -21.78 -18.25
CA PHE A 14 5.33 -20.69 -17.27
C PHE A 14 5.05 -21.20 -15.85
N ALA A 15 4.21 -22.23 -15.72
CA ALA A 15 3.85 -22.84 -14.44
C ALA A 15 5.05 -23.49 -13.75
N ASN A 16 5.90 -24.21 -14.50
CA ASN A 16 7.10 -24.83 -13.97
C ASN A 16 8.09 -23.78 -13.48
N LEU A 17 8.32 -22.73 -14.29
CA LEU A 17 9.24 -21.65 -13.90
C LEU A 17 8.76 -20.90 -12.65
N LEU A 18 7.45 -20.65 -12.54
CA LEU A 18 6.88 -20.02 -11.37
C LEU A 18 6.95 -20.93 -10.14
N ALA A 19 6.71 -22.23 -10.30
CA ALA A 19 6.86 -23.22 -9.22
C ALA A 19 8.30 -23.29 -8.71
N ASP A 20 9.28 -23.37 -9.62
CA ASP A 20 10.71 -23.36 -9.29
C ASP A 20 11.11 -22.08 -8.56
N LEU A 21 10.59 -20.93 -9.00
CA LEU A 21 10.83 -19.65 -8.34
C LEU A 21 10.20 -19.64 -6.94
N CYS A 22 8.95 -20.11 -6.80
CA CYS A 22 8.28 -20.18 -5.50
C CYS A 22 9.00 -21.13 -4.53
N HIS A 23 9.46 -22.29 -5.02
CA HIS A 23 10.24 -23.23 -4.24
C HIS A 23 11.59 -22.62 -3.81
N GLY A 24 12.33 -22.05 -4.76
CA GLY A 24 13.63 -21.41 -4.49
C GLY A 24 13.54 -20.13 -3.66
N SER A 25 12.36 -19.57 -3.47
CA SER A 25 12.09 -18.43 -2.58
C SER A 25 11.46 -18.83 -1.25
N GLY A 26 11.20 -20.12 -1.00
CA GLY A 26 10.58 -20.55 0.26
C GLY A 26 9.07 -20.27 0.38
N VAL A 27 8.44 -19.91 -0.74
CA VAL A 27 7.03 -19.54 -0.85
C VAL A 27 6.14 -20.77 -1.07
N ALA A 28 6.65 -21.80 -1.75
CA ALA A 28 5.96 -23.08 -1.96
C ALA A 28 6.53 -24.19 -1.08
N SER A 29 5.69 -25.18 -0.72
CA SER A 29 6.08 -26.37 0.03
C SER A 29 6.29 -27.55 -0.92
N ASP A 30 7.30 -28.39 -0.65
CA ASP A 30 7.66 -29.60 -1.42
C ASP A 30 6.69 -30.78 -1.29
N GLY A 31 5.48 -30.54 -0.78
CA GLY A 31 4.51 -31.60 -0.53
C GLY A 31 3.48 -31.70 -1.63
N ASP A 32 3.42 -32.86 -2.29
CA ASP A 32 2.25 -33.31 -3.07
C ASP A 32 0.98 -33.45 -2.19
N ASP A 33 1.13 -33.39 -0.86
CA ASP A 33 0.00 -33.28 0.05
C ASP A 33 -0.59 -31.85 -0.03
N ALA A 34 -1.60 -31.72 -0.88
CA ALA A 34 -2.46 -30.57 -1.09
C ALA A 34 -3.16 -30.03 0.20
N SER A 35 -2.78 -30.51 1.38
CA SER A 35 -3.34 -30.16 2.68
C SER A 35 -2.36 -29.52 3.66
N THR A 36 -1.10 -29.23 3.30
CA THR A 36 -0.26 -28.40 4.17
C THR A 36 -0.73 -26.96 4.16
N GLU A 37 -1.74 -26.68 4.99
CA GLU A 37 -2.26 -25.36 5.31
C GLU A 37 -1.12 -24.37 5.54
N VAL A 38 -1.24 -23.18 4.97
CA VAL A 38 -0.28 -22.11 5.16
C VAL A 38 -0.29 -21.72 6.64
N ASP A 39 0.88 -21.71 7.28
CA ASP A 39 1.01 -21.44 8.71
C ASP A 39 0.77 -19.95 8.97
N TRP A 40 -0.47 -19.60 9.32
CA TRP A 40 -0.92 -18.23 9.52
C TRP A 40 -1.35 -17.99 10.96
N HIS A 41 -0.74 -16.99 11.58
CA HIS A 41 -0.99 -16.57 12.96
C HIS A 41 -1.78 -15.27 13.01
N PHE A 42 -2.66 -15.12 13.99
CA PHE A 42 -3.53 -13.95 14.12
C PHE A 42 -3.43 -13.35 15.52
N SER A 43 -3.30 -12.03 15.60
CA SER A 43 -3.32 -11.30 16.86
C SER A 43 -4.11 -10.01 16.74
N GLU A 44 -4.92 -9.71 17.76
CA GLU A 44 -5.71 -8.48 17.83
C GLU A 44 -4.94 -7.31 18.47
N ASP A 45 -3.71 -7.56 18.93
CA ASP A 45 -2.77 -6.54 19.42
C ASP A 45 -1.31 -7.02 19.23
N ILE A 46 -0.39 -6.09 18.99
CA ILE A 46 1.05 -6.35 19.00
C ILE A 46 1.51 -6.80 20.40
N ALA A 47 0.90 -6.29 21.47
CA ALA A 47 1.27 -6.64 22.84
C ALA A 47 0.86 -8.06 23.25
N SER A 48 -0.12 -8.65 22.57
CA SER A 48 -0.68 -9.98 22.88
C SER A 48 -0.06 -11.12 22.04
N LEU A 49 1.04 -10.87 21.32
CA LEU A 49 1.67 -11.87 20.48
C LEU A 49 2.25 -13.03 21.32
N ASP A 50 2.11 -14.25 20.82
CA ASP A 50 2.78 -15.42 21.40
C ASP A 50 4.29 -15.20 21.46
N SER A 51 4.93 -15.60 22.56
CA SER A 51 6.36 -15.34 22.79
C SER A 51 7.28 -15.87 21.69
N SER A 52 6.96 -17.02 21.10
CA SER A 52 7.71 -17.60 19.98
C SER A 52 7.62 -16.75 18.72
N ILE A 53 6.42 -16.27 18.37
CA ILE A 53 6.18 -15.41 17.21
C ILE A 53 6.79 -14.04 17.44
N ALA A 54 6.61 -13.46 18.64
CA ALA A 54 7.21 -12.18 19.00
C ALA A 54 8.74 -12.21 18.90
N THR A 55 9.35 -13.34 19.28
CA THR A 55 10.80 -13.54 19.14
C THR A 55 11.20 -13.65 17.66
N ALA A 56 10.49 -14.46 16.86
CA ALA A 56 10.77 -14.61 15.43
C ALA A 56 10.57 -13.30 14.63
N CYS A 57 9.63 -12.46 15.05
CA CYS A 57 9.29 -11.18 14.43
C CYS A 57 9.86 -9.97 15.19
N THR A 58 10.93 -10.13 15.98
CA THR A 58 11.40 -9.07 16.90
C THR A 58 11.64 -7.74 16.18
N ALA A 59 12.32 -7.77 15.04
CA ALA A 59 12.65 -6.57 14.26
C ALA A 59 11.40 -5.92 13.66
N GLN A 60 10.49 -6.71 13.11
CA GLN A 60 9.22 -6.25 12.52
C GLN A 60 8.29 -5.68 13.59
N VAL A 61 8.22 -6.30 14.76
CA VAL A 61 7.44 -5.80 15.91
C VAL A 61 8.01 -4.48 16.43
N ALA A 62 9.34 -4.34 16.50
CA ALA A 62 9.98 -3.07 16.85
C ALA A 62 9.67 -1.99 15.82
N TYR A 63 9.74 -2.33 14.53
CA TYR A 63 9.33 -1.45 13.44
C TYR A 63 7.88 -1.00 13.60
N LEU A 64 6.93 -1.91 13.82
CA LEU A 64 5.51 -1.58 13.96
C LEU A 64 5.21 -0.65 15.14
N ARG A 65 5.93 -0.80 16.26
CA ARG A 65 5.81 0.12 17.40
C ARG A 65 6.29 1.52 17.05
N ASN A 66 7.43 1.63 16.37
CA ASN A 66 7.97 2.91 15.91
C ASN A 66 7.09 3.55 14.84
N PHE A 67 6.57 2.73 13.91
CA PHE A 67 5.64 3.13 12.86
C PHE A 67 4.39 3.76 13.47
N LYS A 68 3.74 3.05 14.41
CA LYS A 68 2.58 3.53 15.15
C LYS A 68 2.82 4.83 15.90
N ALA A 69 4.02 5.03 16.47
CA ALA A 69 4.34 6.22 17.23
C ALA A 69 4.21 7.53 16.41
N GLY A 70 4.30 7.45 15.07
CA GLY A 70 4.15 8.60 14.18
C GLY A 70 2.77 9.28 14.22
N TRP A 71 1.71 8.57 14.63
CA TRP A 71 0.36 9.14 14.76
C TRP A 71 -0.30 8.86 16.11
N ALA A 72 0.19 7.86 16.86
CA ALA A 72 -0.34 7.53 18.18
C ALA A 72 0.17 8.45 19.30
N ASN A 73 1.14 9.34 19.00
CA ASN A 73 1.68 10.25 20.00
C ASN A 73 0.60 11.23 20.48
N THR A 74 0.06 10.98 21.67
CA THR A 74 -1.04 11.74 22.27
C THR A 74 -0.66 13.19 22.60
N GLY A 75 0.65 13.49 22.66
CA GLY A 75 1.15 14.80 23.05
C GLY A 75 1.20 15.81 21.92
N SER A 76 1.40 15.39 20.67
CA SER A 76 1.43 16.32 19.54
C SER A 76 1.37 15.62 18.18
N LEU A 77 0.39 16.02 17.38
CA LEU A 77 0.18 15.63 16.00
C LEU A 77 0.81 16.69 15.09
N SER A 78 1.78 16.27 14.28
CA SER A 78 2.53 17.21 13.44
C SER A 78 1.91 17.36 12.05
N ILE A 79 1.63 18.60 11.64
CA ILE A 79 1.13 18.96 10.30
C ILE A 79 1.98 20.07 9.66
N PRO A 80 2.00 20.22 8.32
CA PRO A 80 2.71 21.31 7.65
C PRO A 80 2.23 22.69 8.10
N LEU A 81 3.17 23.59 8.42
CA LEU A 81 2.88 24.99 8.74
C LEU A 81 2.23 25.72 7.56
N GLU A 82 2.55 25.28 6.34
CA GLU A 82 2.02 25.81 5.09
C GLU A 82 0.52 25.59 4.93
N TRP A 83 -0.09 24.65 5.65
CA TRP A 83 -1.54 24.43 5.63
C TRP A 83 -2.34 25.50 6.36
N LEU A 84 -1.68 26.41 7.08
CA LEU A 84 -2.34 27.59 7.63
C LEU A 84 -2.63 28.61 6.51
N PRO A 85 -3.81 29.23 6.50
CA PRO A 85 -4.15 30.21 5.47
C PRO A 85 -3.17 31.39 5.52
N ARG A 86 -2.55 31.70 4.39
CA ARG A 86 -1.63 32.83 4.22
C ARG A 86 -2.06 33.72 3.07
N GLY A 87 -1.98 35.03 3.29
CA GLY A 87 -2.31 36.03 2.26
C GLY A 87 -3.80 36.09 1.92
N GLN A 88 -4.11 36.74 0.80
CA GLN A 88 -5.47 36.83 0.26
C GLN A 88 -5.69 35.75 -0.82
N PRO A 89 -6.93 35.25 -0.97
CA PRO A 89 -7.26 34.31 -2.04
C PRO A 89 -7.09 34.99 -3.40
N THR A 90 -6.39 34.31 -4.31
CA THR A 90 -6.22 34.66 -5.72
C THR A 90 -6.86 33.58 -6.59
N SER A 91 -7.04 33.85 -7.89
CA SER A 91 -7.53 32.82 -8.83
C SER A 91 -6.64 31.56 -8.86
N SER A 92 -5.34 31.71 -8.63
CA SER A 92 -4.37 30.61 -8.69
C SER A 92 -4.30 29.75 -7.42
N ASN A 93 -4.71 30.27 -6.25
CA ASN A 93 -4.60 29.55 -4.98
C ASN A 93 -5.94 29.34 -4.25
N ILE A 94 -7.07 29.71 -4.86
CA ILE A 94 -8.37 29.75 -4.17
C ILE A 94 -8.77 28.40 -3.55
N HIS A 95 -8.48 27.28 -4.22
CA HIS A 95 -8.81 25.95 -3.71
C HIS A 95 -8.00 25.60 -2.46
N ASP A 96 -6.68 25.73 -2.53
CA ASP A 96 -5.78 25.49 -1.40
C ASP A 96 -6.10 26.43 -0.23
N TRP A 97 -6.38 27.70 -0.52
CA TRP A 97 -6.76 28.69 0.47
C TRP A 97 -8.09 28.35 1.15
N LEU A 98 -9.09 27.87 0.40
CA LEU A 98 -10.38 27.43 0.95
C LEU A 98 -10.21 26.22 1.87
N HIS A 99 -9.45 25.20 1.47
CA HIS A 99 -9.16 24.05 2.33
C HIS A 99 -8.37 24.45 3.58
N SER A 100 -7.35 25.30 3.44
CA SER A 100 -6.56 25.82 4.55
C SER A 100 -7.43 26.61 5.54
N SER A 101 -8.31 27.47 5.01
CA SER A 101 -9.23 28.27 5.83
C SER A 101 -10.24 27.39 6.56
N ALA A 102 -10.82 26.40 5.89
CA ALA A 102 -11.75 25.46 6.50
C ALA A 102 -11.07 24.58 7.57
N LEU A 103 -9.85 24.09 7.29
CA LEU A 103 -9.07 23.28 8.23
C LEU A 103 -8.63 24.09 9.45
N SER A 104 -8.34 25.38 9.30
CA SER A 104 -7.87 26.25 10.39
C SER A 104 -8.84 26.35 11.57
N VAL A 105 -10.15 26.26 11.31
CA VAL A 105 -11.19 26.26 12.34
C VAL A 105 -11.05 25.02 13.24
N TRP A 106 -10.73 23.87 12.65
CA TRP A 106 -10.50 22.62 13.38
C TRP A 106 -9.14 22.59 14.06
N ILE A 107 -8.10 23.12 13.42
CA ILE A 107 -6.77 23.24 14.05
C ILE A 107 -6.85 24.10 15.31
N ALA A 108 -7.60 25.21 15.27
CA ALA A 108 -7.75 26.10 16.41
C ALA A 108 -8.39 25.42 17.64
N SER A 109 -9.28 24.43 17.44
CA SER A 109 -9.84 23.66 18.56
C SER A 109 -8.90 22.58 19.10
N LEU A 110 -7.81 22.31 18.40
CA LEU A 110 -6.80 21.31 18.72
C LEU A 110 -5.42 21.91 19.01
N ASP A 111 -5.33 23.21 19.31
CA ASP A 111 -4.06 23.95 19.45
C ASP A 111 -3.05 23.28 20.40
N GLN A 112 -3.53 22.67 21.49
CA GLN A 112 -2.69 21.95 22.46
C GLN A 112 -2.15 20.61 21.95
N HIS A 113 -2.73 20.07 20.89
CA HIS A 113 -2.43 18.77 20.30
C HIS A 113 -1.73 18.87 18.96
N ILE A 114 -1.53 20.06 18.39
CA ILE A 114 -0.95 20.23 17.05
C ILE A 114 0.45 20.84 17.15
N THR A 115 1.40 20.28 16.40
CA THR A 115 2.68 20.93 16.10
C THR A 115 2.78 21.23 14.63
N PHE A 116 3.39 22.38 14.31
CA PHE A 116 3.61 22.77 12.93
C PHE A 116 5.02 22.41 12.47
N LEU A 117 5.10 21.78 11.32
CA LEU A 117 6.34 21.42 10.65
C LEU A 117 6.75 22.53 9.71
N THR A 118 8.02 22.92 9.74
CA THR A 118 8.59 23.78 8.70
C THR A 118 8.71 23.01 7.39
N ARG A 119 8.75 23.72 6.25
CA ARG A 119 9.06 23.11 4.95
C ARG A 119 10.27 22.19 4.97
N SER A 120 11.35 22.61 5.63
CA SER A 120 12.58 21.82 5.74
C SER A 120 12.38 20.51 6.50
N GLN A 121 11.54 20.50 7.54
CA GLN A 121 11.19 19.27 8.26
C GLN A 121 10.31 18.35 7.40
N VAL A 122 9.36 18.91 6.66
CA VAL A 122 8.52 18.14 5.72
C VAL A 122 9.39 17.48 4.64
N ILE A 123 10.34 18.22 4.05
CA ILE A 123 11.29 17.69 3.06
C ILE A 123 12.21 16.64 3.70
N ALA A 124 12.80 16.93 4.86
CA ALA A 124 13.67 15.98 5.55
C ALA A 124 12.95 14.66 5.91
N ARG A 125 11.64 14.71 6.17
CA ARG A 125 10.83 13.51 6.33
C ARG A 125 10.69 12.75 5.03
N HIS A 126 10.34 13.43 3.94
CA HIS A 126 10.20 12.82 2.61
C HIS A 126 11.48 12.13 2.15
N ASP A 127 12.61 12.83 2.25
CA ASP A 127 13.92 12.36 1.81
C ASP A 127 14.52 11.30 2.75
N ASN A 128 13.91 11.07 3.92
CA ASN A 128 14.36 10.05 4.87
C ASN A 128 13.59 8.72 4.68
N PRO A 129 14.19 7.72 4.02
CA PRO A 129 13.59 6.39 3.84
C PRO A 129 13.54 5.56 5.13
N THR A 130 14.28 5.92 6.19
CA THR A 130 14.13 5.28 7.51
C THR A 130 12.95 5.84 8.29
N SER A 131 12.47 7.03 7.93
CA SER A 131 11.34 7.65 8.62
C SER A 131 10.06 7.13 8.02
N PHE A 132 9.13 6.74 8.88
CA PHE A 132 7.79 6.35 8.47
C PHE A 132 6.73 7.26 9.07
N GLU A 133 7.16 8.47 9.43
CA GLU A 133 6.25 9.56 9.75
C GLU A 133 5.41 9.93 8.51
N PRO A 134 4.25 10.58 8.72
CA PRO A 134 3.39 11.04 7.64
C PRO A 134 4.16 11.88 6.60
N ASP A 135 3.98 11.56 5.31
CA ASP A 135 4.61 12.26 4.20
C ASP A 135 3.60 13.06 3.38
N PHE A 136 3.68 14.39 3.48
CA PHE A 136 2.74 15.31 2.87
C PHE A 136 3.09 15.67 1.41
N LEU A 137 4.20 15.15 0.87
CA LEU A 137 4.72 15.51 -0.46
C LEU A 137 4.44 14.44 -1.53
N LEU A 138 3.88 13.28 -1.15
CA LEU A 138 3.64 12.17 -2.08
C LEU A 138 2.46 12.40 -3.03
N HIS A 139 1.57 13.35 -2.74
CA HIS A 139 0.45 13.66 -3.63
C HIS A 139 0.93 14.46 -4.85
N GLN A 140 1.15 13.76 -5.96
CA GLN A 140 1.48 14.38 -7.24
C GLN A 140 0.21 14.69 -8.05
N PRO A 141 0.07 15.88 -8.64
CA PRO A 141 -1.05 16.18 -9.50
C PRO A 141 -0.94 15.34 -10.78
N LYS A 142 -1.95 14.51 -11.05
CA LYS A 142 -2.04 13.73 -12.31
C LYS A 142 -2.06 14.62 -13.56
N HIS A 143 -2.46 15.88 -13.40
CA HIS A 143 -2.60 16.86 -14.47
C HIS A 143 -2.21 18.25 -13.99
N LEU A 144 -0.93 18.58 -14.06
CA LEU A 144 -0.57 19.99 -14.17
C LEU A 144 -1.03 20.43 -15.56
N ARG A 145 -2.27 20.94 -15.63
CA ARG A 145 -2.69 21.78 -16.75
C ARG A 145 -1.78 22.99 -16.70
N ILE A 146 -0.63 22.91 -17.38
CA ILE A 146 0.23 24.05 -17.66
C ILE A 146 -0.51 24.91 -18.70
N ARG A 147 -1.64 25.49 -18.28
CA ARG A 147 -2.34 26.55 -19.01
C ARG A 147 -1.79 27.92 -18.62
N GLU A 148 -1.09 28.01 -17.50
CA GLU A 148 -0.37 29.21 -17.08
C GLU A 148 1.13 29.02 -17.31
N PRO A 149 1.86 30.11 -17.65
CA PRO A 149 3.30 30.08 -17.94
C PRO A 149 4.09 30.00 -16.63
N PHE A 150 3.80 28.99 -15.81
CA PHE A 150 4.67 28.66 -14.70
C PHE A 150 5.97 28.11 -15.27
N ALA A 151 7.10 28.55 -14.71
CA ALA A 151 8.38 27.95 -15.03
C ALA A 151 8.26 26.42 -14.82
N PRO A 152 8.78 25.57 -15.73
CA PRO A 152 8.72 24.12 -15.59
C PRO A 152 9.14 23.67 -14.19
N GLU A 153 10.12 24.35 -13.60
CA GLU A 153 10.62 24.13 -12.24
C GLU A 153 9.51 24.17 -11.16
N GLU A 154 8.52 25.06 -11.26
CA GLU A 154 7.45 25.21 -10.25
C GLU A 154 6.40 24.10 -10.31
N ALA A 155 6.17 23.53 -11.49
CA ALA A 155 5.31 22.35 -11.67
C ALA A 155 5.83 21.15 -10.86
N PHE A 156 7.15 21.04 -10.75
CA PHE A 156 7.85 19.94 -10.10
C PHE A 156 8.26 20.22 -8.64
N LEU A 157 7.87 21.37 -8.08
CA LEU A 157 8.10 21.66 -6.67
C LEU A 157 7.19 20.79 -5.80
N THR A 158 7.81 20.07 -4.87
CA THR A 158 7.13 19.38 -3.77
C THR A 158 6.35 20.42 -2.95
N ASN A 159 5.02 20.35 -3.02
CA ASN A 159 4.13 21.28 -2.35
C ASN A 159 3.18 20.52 -1.41
N PRO A 160 3.32 20.68 -0.08
CA PRO A 160 2.46 20.01 0.88
C PRO A 160 0.99 20.44 0.78
N LEU A 161 0.66 21.57 0.13
CA LEU A 161 -0.73 21.96 -0.10
C LEU A 161 -1.47 20.96 -1.00
N ARG A 162 -0.76 20.17 -1.82
CA ARG A 162 -1.40 19.17 -2.69
C ARG A 162 -2.08 18.04 -1.91
N SER A 163 -1.65 17.81 -0.67
CA SER A 163 -2.24 16.79 0.20
C SER A 163 -3.32 17.32 1.15
N ILE A 164 -3.51 18.65 1.22
CA ILE A 164 -4.41 19.27 2.20
C ILE A 164 -5.87 18.86 2.00
N SER A 165 -6.32 18.69 0.76
CA SER A 165 -7.70 18.32 0.45
C SER A 165 -8.02 16.91 0.97
N PHE A 166 -7.13 15.94 0.74
CA PHE A 166 -7.27 14.57 1.22
C PHE A 166 -7.19 14.48 2.74
N PHE A 167 -6.26 15.23 3.35
CA PHE A 167 -6.18 15.33 4.80
C PHE A 167 -7.46 15.94 5.38
N PHE A 168 -7.95 17.03 4.80
CA PHE A 168 -9.17 17.71 5.24
C PHE A 168 -10.40 16.81 5.11
N GLU A 169 -10.57 16.07 4.01
CA GLU A 169 -11.67 15.14 3.81
C GLU A 169 -11.70 14.05 4.89
N MET A 170 -10.53 13.48 5.21
CA MET A 170 -10.42 12.48 6.27
C MET A 170 -10.63 13.09 7.67
N ALA A 171 -10.02 14.24 7.95
CA ALA A 171 -10.15 14.92 9.23
C ALA A 171 -11.61 15.30 9.52
N THR A 172 -12.33 15.80 8.51
CA THR A 172 -13.72 16.25 8.64
C THR A 172 -14.74 15.17 8.29
N TYR A 173 -14.31 13.91 8.21
CA TYR A 173 -15.16 12.76 7.91
C TYR A 173 -16.50 12.82 8.69
N PRO A 174 -17.66 12.83 8.01
CA PRO A 174 -18.94 13.10 8.67
C PRO A 174 -19.52 11.90 9.42
N GLY A 175 -19.03 10.67 9.18
CA GLY A 175 -19.57 9.46 9.80
C GLY A 175 -20.35 8.54 8.85
N GLY A 176 -20.44 8.82 7.54
CA GLY A 176 -21.13 7.94 6.57
C GLY A 176 -20.25 6.80 6.02
N GLU A 177 -20.84 5.69 5.59
CA GLU A 177 -20.07 4.57 4.98
C GLU A 177 -19.39 4.99 3.67
N ASP A 178 -20.15 5.58 2.74
CA ASP A 178 -19.61 5.99 1.44
C ASP A 178 -18.56 7.09 1.59
N SER A 179 -18.77 8.02 2.53
CA SER A 179 -17.78 9.04 2.88
C SER A 179 -16.52 8.44 3.48
N ALA A 180 -16.61 7.37 4.29
CA ALA A 180 -15.42 6.72 4.85
C ALA A 180 -14.65 6.04 3.72
N ARG A 181 -15.34 5.29 2.86
CA ARG A 181 -14.75 4.62 1.71
C ARG A 181 -14.02 5.62 0.81
N SER A 182 -14.67 6.74 0.47
CA SER A 182 -14.08 7.82 -0.33
C SER A 182 -12.87 8.45 0.36
N ALA A 183 -13.03 8.92 1.60
CA ALA A 183 -11.98 9.65 2.30
C ALA A 183 -10.73 8.80 2.54
N ILE A 184 -10.91 7.54 2.95
CA ILE A 184 -9.81 6.61 3.25
C ILE A 184 -9.07 6.24 1.96
N ALA A 185 -9.80 5.81 0.91
CA ALA A 185 -9.19 5.46 -0.36
C ALA A 185 -8.56 6.70 -1.03
N GLY A 186 -9.18 7.87 -0.86
CA GLY A 186 -8.75 9.17 -1.37
C GLY A 186 -7.33 9.54 -0.98
N VAL A 187 -6.90 9.25 0.25
CA VAL A 187 -5.52 9.50 0.72
C VAL A 187 -4.47 8.74 -0.09
N PHE A 188 -4.83 7.60 -0.69
CA PHE A 188 -3.90 6.82 -1.52
C PHE A 188 -3.95 7.20 -3.00
N MET A 189 -4.85 8.12 -3.39
CA MET A 189 -4.92 8.56 -4.77
C MET A 189 -3.66 9.31 -5.18
N SER A 190 -3.20 9.03 -6.39
CA SER A 190 -2.01 9.68 -6.96
C SER A 190 -0.72 9.38 -6.16
N THR A 191 -0.69 8.29 -5.39
CA THR A 191 0.56 7.76 -4.83
C THR A 191 1.47 7.34 -6.01
N PRO A 192 2.71 7.84 -6.09
CA PRO A 192 3.60 7.55 -7.20
C PRO A 192 3.89 6.04 -7.31
N GLY A 193 4.03 5.55 -8.55
CA GLY A 193 4.26 4.13 -8.82
C GLY A 193 3.09 3.20 -8.44
N CYS A 194 1.91 3.75 -8.12
CA CYS A 194 0.77 2.99 -7.65
C CYS A 194 -0.52 3.31 -8.44
N LEU A 195 -1.45 2.37 -8.44
CA LEU A 195 -2.81 2.54 -8.95
C LEU A 195 -3.83 2.16 -7.87
N LEU A 196 -4.67 3.09 -7.47
CA LEU A 196 -5.79 2.80 -6.59
C LEU A 196 -6.94 2.17 -7.41
N LYS A 197 -7.46 1.04 -6.94
CA LYS A 197 -8.58 0.34 -7.56
C LYS A 197 -9.67 0.02 -6.55
N SER A 198 -10.87 0.53 -6.80
CA SER A 198 -12.09 0.14 -6.08
C SER A 198 -12.63 -1.20 -6.58
N ASN A 199 -13.29 -1.97 -5.70
CA ASN A 199 -13.86 -3.29 -5.97
C ASN A 199 -12.85 -4.22 -6.67
N PHE A 200 -11.62 -4.25 -6.15
CA PHE A 200 -10.53 -4.92 -6.84
C PHE A 200 -10.77 -6.44 -6.90
N LYS A 201 -10.24 -7.05 -7.96
CA LYS A 201 -10.21 -8.50 -8.14
C LYS A 201 -8.76 -8.95 -8.15
N SER A 202 -8.52 -10.19 -7.75
CA SER A 202 -7.21 -10.83 -7.79
C SER A 202 -7.19 -11.95 -8.84
N THR A 203 -6.09 -12.05 -9.57
CA THR A 203 -5.82 -13.10 -10.56
C THR A 203 -4.37 -13.52 -10.42
N PHE A 204 -4.14 -14.47 -9.51
CA PHE A 204 -2.83 -15.09 -9.32
C PHE A 204 -2.87 -16.52 -9.87
N PRO A 205 -1.88 -16.92 -10.67
CA PRO A 205 -1.77 -18.30 -11.13
C PRO A 205 -1.34 -19.22 -9.99
N ALA A 206 -1.63 -20.52 -10.10
CA ALA A 206 -0.99 -21.52 -9.24
C ALA A 206 0.55 -21.45 -9.40
N PRO A 207 1.33 -21.62 -8.31
CA PRO A 207 0.94 -22.00 -6.95
C PRO A 207 0.55 -20.83 -6.03
N LEU A 208 0.53 -19.59 -6.54
CA LEU A 208 0.23 -18.39 -5.76
C LEU A 208 -1.26 -18.17 -5.51
N GLN A 209 -2.13 -18.95 -6.17
CA GLN A 209 -3.57 -18.88 -5.96
C GLN A 209 -3.91 -19.24 -4.50
N GLY A 210 -4.50 -18.30 -3.77
CA GLY A 210 -4.93 -18.54 -2.39
C GLY A 210 -5.96 -19.69 -2.28
N LEU A 211 -6.09 -20.25 -1.08
CA LEU A 211 -6.92 -21.43 -0.79
C LEU A 211 -8.43 -21.24 -1.05
N LEU A 212 -8.90 -20.00 -1.09
CA LEU A 212 -10.32 -19.68 -1.22
C LEU A 212 -10.57 -18.88 -2.49
N GLY A 213 -11.73 -19.11 -3.10
CA GLY A 213 -12.19 -18.46 -4.33
C GLY A 213 -12.18 -16.93 -4.24
N PRO A 214 -12.52 -16.22 -5.32
CA PRO A 214 -12.31 -14.78 -5.42
C PRO A 214 -13.10 -14.03 -4.33
N SER A 215 -12.42 -13.71 -3.23
CA SER A 215 -12.85 -12.67 -2.32
C SER A 215 -12.52 -11.33 -2.98
N SER A 216 -13.44 -10.38 -2.87
CA SER A 216 -13.23 -8.99 -3.30
C SER A 216 -13.06 -8.14 -2.05
N GLY A 217 -12.04 -7.28 -2.02
CA GLY A 217 -12.01 -6.18 -1.07
C GLY A 217 -12.58 -4.90 -1.68
N ASP A 218 -12.79 -3.89 -0.85
CA ASP A 218 -13.42 -2.64 -1.26
C ASP A 218 -12.48 -1.79 -2.10
N PHE A 219 -11.20 -1.77 -1.74
CA PHE A 219 -10.17 -1.13 -2.55
C PHE A 219 -8.79 -1.79 -2.37
N ALA A 220 -7.92 -1.58 -3.35
CA ALA A 220 -6.52 -1.96 -3.31
C ALA A 220 -5.65 -0.85 -3.91
N LEU A 221 -4.48 -0.63 -3.32
CA LEU A 221 -3.41 0.15 -3.92
C LEU A 221 -2.45 -0.80 -4.61
N LEU A 222 -2.55 -0.90 -5.93
CA LEU A 222 -1.76 -1.83 -6.75
C LEU A 222 -0.42 -1.22 -7.15
N LEU A 223 0.63 -2.04 -7.18
CA LEU A 223 1.90 -1.67 -7.79
C LEU A 223 1.70 -1.38 -9.28
N ASN A 224 2.15 -0.21 -9.73
CA ASN A 224 2.10 0.22 -11.13
C ASN A 224 3.37 0.99 -11.49
N PRO A 225 4.50 0.29 -11.72
CA PRO A 225 5.80 0.92 -11.93
C PRO A 225 5.88 1.58 -13.30
N ILE A 226 5.16 1.02 -14.28
CA ILE A 226 5.03 1.58 -15.61
C ILE A 226 3.79 2.46 -15.60
N ALA A 227 3.93 3.70 -15.13
CA ALA A 227 2.89 4.72 -15.27
C ALA A 227 2.69 5.09 -16.76
N SER A 228 2.25 4.16 -17.59
CA SER A 228 1.72 4.44 -18.92
C SER A 228 0.40 5.15 -18.74
N TYR A 229 0.45 6.45 -18.48
CA TYR A 229 -0.76 7.24 -18.35
C TYR A 229 -1.34 7.56 -19.74
N PRO A 230 -2.66 7.43 -19.92
CA PRO A 230 -3.62 6.83 -18.98
C PRO A 230 -3.58 5.29 -19.04
N PRO A 231 -3.70 4.58 -17.90
CA PRO A 231 -3.92 3.15 -17.93
C PRO A 231 -5.26 2.90 -18.60
N LYS A 232 -5.24 2.40 -19.84
CA LYS A 232 -6.46 2.12 -20.63
C LYS A 232 -7.30 0.98 -20.03
N CYS A 233 -6.85 0.34 -18.96
CA CYS A 233 -7.45 -0.87 -18.44
C CYS A 233 -8.28 -0.57 -17.18
N ARG A 234 -9.58 -0.28 -17.38
CA ARG A 234 -10.58 -0.28 -16.29
C ARG A 234 -10.62 -1.62 -15.54
N ASP A 235 -10.07 -2.68 -16.13
CA ASP A 235 -10.06 -4.04 -15.60
C ASP A 235 -8.74 -4.45 -14.94
N MET A 236 -7.91 -3.50 -14.48
CA MET A 236 -6.67 -3.86 -13.78
C MET A 236 -6.96 -4.63 -12.48
N LYS A 237 -6.27 -5.75 -12.29
CA LYS A 237 -6.44 -6.69 -11.18
C LYS A 237 -5.14 -6.85 -10.42
N ALA A 238 -5.26 -7.19 -9.14
CA ALA A 238 -4.10 -7.66 -8.38
C ALA A 238 -3.57 -8.93 -9.03
N SER A 239 -2.28 -8.94 -9.33
CA SER A 239 -1.60 -10.03 -10.05
C SER A 239 -0.12 -10.07 -9.67
N ILE A 240 0.65 -10.97 -10.28
CA ILE A 240 2.09 -11.05 -10.07
C ILE A 240 2.81 -9.76 -10.47
N LEU A 241 2.38 -9.09 -11.55
CA LEU A 241 3.00 -7.84 -12.02
C LEU A 241 2.48 -6.61 -11.27
N HIS A 242 1.28 -6.71 -10.74
CA HIS A 242 0.59 -5.62 -10.06
C HIS A 242 0.09 -6.07 -8.68
N PRO A 243 0.97 -6.58 -7.80
CA PRO A 243 0.56 -6.98 -6.47
C PRO A 243 0.06 -5.75 -5.71
N ALA A 244 -0.94 -5.96 -4.86
CA ALA A 244 -1.40 -4.93 -3.94
C ALA A 244 -0.33 -4.62 -2.89
N LEU A 245 -0.05 -3.34 -2.71
CA LEU A 245 0.82 -2.79 -1.67
C LEU A 245 0.03 -2.50 -0.38
N LEU A 246 -1.26 -2.20 -0.54
CA LEU A 246 -2.21 -1.98 0.54
C LEU A 246 -3.60 -2.47 0.13
N LEU A 247 -4.33 -3.04 1.07
CA LEU A 247 -5.71 -3.52 0.87
C LEU A 247 -6.67 -2.88 1.87
N GLY A 248 -7.86 -2.53 1.41
CA GLY A 248 -8.92 -1.99 2.25
C GLY A 248 -10.20 -2.80 2.15
N MET A 249 -10.84 -3.04 3.28
CA MET A 249 -12.10 -3.78 3.38
C MET A 249 -12.97 -3.24 4.52
N LYS A 250 -14.29 -3.34 4.36
CA LYS A 250 -15.26 -3.05 5.41
C LYS A 250 -15.05 -3.93 6.65
N GLY A 251 -14.97 -3.29 7.80
CA GLY A 251 -14.89 -3.93 9.10
C GLY A 251 -16.25 -4.49 9.58
N PRO A 252 -16.28 -5.05 10.80
CA PRO A 252 -17.47 -5.72 11.33
C PRO A 252 -18.60 -4.75 11.76
N ALA A 253 -18.30 -3.52 12.18
CA ALA A 253 -19.33 -2.63 12.72
C ALA A 253 -20.20 -2.00 11.61
N PRO A 254 -21.53 -2.20 11.60
CA PRO A 254 -22.37 -1.60 10.60
C PRO A 254 -22.49 -0.09 10.83
N TRP A 255 -22.49 0.70 9.75
CA TRP A 255 -22.93 2.09 9.85
C TRP A 255 -24.41 2.12 10.19
N PRO A 256 -24.84 2.95 11.17
CA PRO A 256 -26.24 3.10 11.47
C PRO A 256 -26.95 3.58 10.19
N PRO A 257 -28.11 3.00 9.87
CA PRO A 257 -28.86 3.42 8.70
C PRO A 257 -29.16 4.91 8.83
N PHE A 258 -29.02 5.65 7.73
CA PHE A 258 -29.69 6.95 7.64
C PHE A 258 -31.18 6.76 7.99
N PRO A 259 -31.85 7.73 8.62
CA PRO A 259 -33.17 7.57 9.25
C PRO A 259 -34.34 7.22 8.30
N VAL A 260 -34.08 6.73 7.08
CA VAL A 260 -35.08 6.52 6.03
C VAL A 260 -35.31 5.04 5.68
N SER A 261 -34.54 4.07 6.20
CA SER A 261 -34.76 2.66 5.84
C SER A 261 -35.02 1.75 7.05
N ILE A 262 -36.24 1.23 7.09
CA ILE A 262 -36.77 0.33 8.12
C ILE A 262 -36.14 -1.06 7.96
N SER A 263 -35.26 -1.38 8.92
CA SER A 263 -34.93 -2.70 9.46
C SER A 263 -34.71 -3.87 8.48
N GLN A 264 -33.43 -4.19 8.26
CA GLN A 264 -33.01 -5.60 8.29
C GLN A 264 -32.28 -5.86 9.61
N PRO A 265 -32.57 -6.96 10.32
CA PRO A 265 -31.81 -7.35 11.51
C PRO A 265 -30.35 -7.58 11.09
N ALA A 266 -29.42 -6.87 11.73
CA ALA A 266 -28.00 -7.08 11.55
C ALA A 266 -27.69 -8.56 11.82
N SER A 267 -27.27 -9.29 10.78
CA SER A 267 -26.83 -10.68 10.94
C SER A 267 -25.59 -10.67 11.82
N SER A 268 -25.73 -11.20 13.04
CA SER A 268 -24.78 -11.05 14.16
C SER A 268 -23.52 -11.93 14.05
N PHE A 269 -22.93 -12.09 12.85
CA PHE A 269 -21.83 -13.04 12.64
C PHE A 269 -20.52 -12.42 12.13
N ASP A 270 -20.49 -11.13 11.80
CA ASP A 270 -19.24 -10.48 11.40
C ASP A 270 -18.48 -10.00 12.64
N CYS A 271 -17.46 -10.75 13.05
CA CYS A 271 -16.50 -10.35 14.08
C CYS A 271 -15.17 -9.93 13.47
N LEU A 272 -14.38 -9.15 14.22
CA LEU A 272 -13.06 -8.69 13.79
C LEU A 272 -12.15 -9.86 13.39
N SER A 273 -12.14 -10.94 14.16
CA SER A 273 -11.28 -12.10 13.90
C SER A 273 -11.63 -12.81 12.59
N ARG A 274 -12.89 -12.74 12.12
CA ARG A 274 -13.28 -13.24 10.79
C ARG A 274 -12.79 -12.29 9.70
N LYS A 275 -13.02 -10.99 9.82
CA LYS A 275 -12.52 -9.99 8.86
C LYS A 275 -11.00 -10.00 8.73
N LEU A 276 -10.28 -10.27 9.82
CA LEU A 276 -8.82 -10.47 9.80
C LEU A 276 -8.41 -11.66 8.92
N ARG A 277 -9.15 -12.78 8.98
CA ARG A 277 -8.92 -13.96 8.13
C ARG A 277 -9.26 -13.69 6.67
N ASP A 278 -10.39 -13.03 6.43
CA ASP A 278 -10.82 -12.67 5.08
C ASP A 278 -9.78 -11.74 4.42
N LEU A 279 -9.28 -10.75 5.17
CA LEU A 279 -8.23 -9.86 4.71
C LEU A 279 -6.90 -10.59 4.50
N SER A 280 -6.50 -11.50 5.39
CA SER A 280 -5.26 -12.27 5.20
C SER A 280 -5.30 -13.14 3.96
N GLN A 281 -6.45 -13.71 3.62
CA GLN A 281 -6.62 -14.51 2.41
C GLN A 281 -6.46 -13.66 1.15
N LEU A 282 -6.97 -12.42 1.17
CA LEU A 282 -6.74 -11.44 0.10
C LEU A 282 -5.26 -11.02 0.02
N THR A 283 -4.61 -10.83 1.17
CA THR A 283 -3.22 -10.39 1.26
C THR A 283 -2.23 -11.47 0.82
N GLN A 284 -2.46 -12.73 1.20
CA GLN A 284 -1.54 -13.84 0.99
C GLN A 284 -0.88 -13.88 -0.40
N PRO A 285 -1.63 -13.94 -1.52
CA PRO A 285 -1.01 -14.01 -2.85
C PRO A 285 -0.14 -12.79 -3.18
N ASN A 286 -0.56 -11.60 -2.74
CA ASN A 286 0.18 -10.36 -2.93
C ASN A 286 1.49 -10.38 -2.13
N LEU A 287 1.41 -10.79 -0.87
CA LEU A 287 2.57 -10.88 0.02
C LEU A 287 3.58 -11.93 -0.48
N MET A 288 3.11 -13.07 -0.98
CA MET A 288 3.94 -14.07 -1.64
C MET A 288 4.65 -13.47 -2.87
N THR A 289 3.94 -12.73 -3.72
CA THR A 289 4.56 -12.01 -4.85
C THR A 289 5.60 -10.99 -4.40
N HIS A 290 5.38 -10.25 -3.30
CA HIS A 290 6.41 -9.35 -2.75
C HIS A 290 7.66 -10.12 -2.33
N ILE A 291 7.53 -11.32 -1.73
CA ILE A 291 8.68 -12.17 -1.37
C ILE A 291 9.44 -12.60 -2.62
N LEU A 292 8.73 -12.96 -3.70
CA LEU A 292 9.36 -13.28 -4.99
C LEU A 292 10.10 -12.06 -5.57
N ASN A 293 9.50 -10.87 -5.51
CA ASN A 293 10.15 -9.63 -5.95
C ASN A 293 11.44 -9.36 -5.16
N TRP A 294 11.42 -9.56 -3.84
CA TRP A 294 12.60 -9.44 -2.99
C TRP A 294 13.69 -10.42 -3.39
N HIS A 295 13.34 -11.69 -3.57
CA HIS A 295 14.27 -12.73 -4.01
C HIS A 295 14.93 -12.40 -5.34
N LEU A 296 14.13 -11.97 -6.32
CA LEU A 296 14.63 -11.55 -7.63
C LEU A 296 15.56 -10.34 -7.49
N ARG A 297 15.20 -9.33 -6.69
CA ARG A 297 16.05 -8.17 -6.43
C ARG A 297 17.40 -8.57 -5.83
N CYS A 298 17.41 -9.40 -4.80
CA CYS A 298 18.64 -9.93 -4.19
C CYS A 298 19.51 -10.67 -5.23
N LYS A 299 18.92 -11.51 -6.08
CA LYS A 299 19.64 -12.21 -7.15
C LYS A 299 20.24 -11.25 -8.18
N HIS A 300 19.55 -10.17 -8.52
CA HIS A 300 20.00 -9.25 -9.58
C HIS A 300 21.17 -8.38 -9.11
N VAL A 301 21.16 -7.93 -7.86
CA VAL A 301 22.26 -7.11 -7.30
C VAL A 301 23.57 -7.90 -7.22
N THR A 302 23.53 -9.21 -6.93
CA THR A 302 24.75 -10.04 -6.90
C THR A 302 25.49 -10.13 -8.25
N ARG A 303 24.84 -9.76 -9.36
CA ARG A 303 25.42 -9.84 -10.72
C ARG A 303 26.14 -8.57 -11.16
N TRP A 304 26.01 -7.45 -10.44
CA TRP A 304 26.66 -6.20 -10.82
C TRP A 304 27.99 -5.97 -10.06
N PRO A 305 29.14 -5.90 -10.77
CA PRO A 305 30.42 -5.63 -10.14
C PRO A 305 30.40 -4.28 -9.41
N GLY A 306 30.74 -4.28 -8.12
CA GLY A 306 30.82 -3.07 -7.30
C GLY A 306 29.51 -2.65 -6.63
N SER A 307 28.42 -3.40 -6.80
CA SER A 307 27.22 -3.19 -6.00
C SER A 307 27.43 -3.73 -4.57
N PRO A 308 27.03 -2.98 -3.54
CA PRO A 308 27.07 -3.45 -2.16
C PRO A 308 26.27 -4.75 -2.00
N SER A 309 26.78 -5.64 -1.14
CA SER A 309 26.11 -6.90 -0.86
C SER A 309 24.81 -6.62 -0.11
N LEU A 310 23.67 -6.79 -0.78
CA LEU A 310 22.38 -6.91 -0.11
C LEU A 310 22.41 -8.09 0.88
N PRO A 311 21.60 -8.03 1.95
CA PRO A 311 21.50 -9.13 2.88
C PRO A 311 20.99 -10.40 2.15
N PRO A 312 21.28 -11.60 2.69
CA PRO A 312 20.70 -12.83 2.18
C PRO A 312 19.19 -12.70 2.02
N TYR A 313 18.61 -13.32 1.00
CA TYR A 313 17.15 -13.25 0.77
C TYR A 313 16.34 -13.80 1.95
N ASP A 314 16.94 -14.72 2.72
CA ASP A 314 16.40 -15.29 3.97
C ASP A 314 16.25 -14.25 5.10
N CYS A 315 16.87 -13.08 4.97
CA CYS A 315 16.77 -11.97 5.91
C CYS A 315 15.84 -10.90 5.34
N LEU A 316 14.55 -11.01 5.65
CA LEU A 316 13.58 -9.97 5.30
C LEU A 316 13.79 -8.72 6.18
N PRO A 317 13.85 -7.51 5.57
CA PRO A 317 13.96 -6.27 6.33
C PRO A 317 12.79 -6.08 7.31
N ALA A 318 13.03 -5.32 8.40
CA ALA A 318 12.02 -5.09 9.44
C ALA A 318 10.74 -4.40 8.92
N TRP A 319 10.85 -3.62 7.85
CA TRP A 319 9.72 -2.95 7.20
C TRP A 319 9.03 -3.84 6.17
N PHE A 320 9.56 -5.01 5.82
CA PHE A 320 8.99 -5.85 4.77
C PHE A 320 7.69 -6.50 5.24
N MET A 321 6.56 -5.88 4.90
CA MET A 321 5.22 -6.33 5.23
C MET A 321 4.21 -5.68 4.30
N GLN A 322 3.00 -6.21 4.28
CA GLN A 322 1.87 -5.59 3.59
C GLN A 322 0.86 -5.09 4.62
N PHE A 323 0.39 -3.86 4.48
CA PHE A 323 -0.65 -3.33 5.36
C PHE A 323 -2.05 -3.56 4.80
N GLY A 324 -2.96 -3.83 5.71
CA GLY A 324 -4.39 -3.94 5.49
C GLY A 324 -5.15 -2.91 6.32
N ILE A 325 -6.28 -2.43 5.81
CA ILE A 325 -7.19 -1.52 6.49
C ILE A 325 -8.55 -2.18 6.61
N LEU A 326 -9.05 -2.29 7.85
CA LEU A 326 -10.47 -2.50 8.10
C LEU A 326 -11.07 -1.18 8.55
N TYR A 327 -12.12 -0.73 7.87
CA TYR A 327 -12.81 0.50 8.23
C TYR A 327 -14.29 0.21 8.45
N ASP A 328 -14.83 0.71 9.56
CA ASP A 328 -16.21 0.51 9.96
C ASP A 328 -16.78 1.76 10.65
N ALA A 329 -17.99 1.66 11.18
CA ALA A 329 -18.68 2.78 11.82
C ALA A 329 -18.03 3.28 13.11
N GLU A 330 -17.14 2.49 13.71
CA GLU A 330 -16.54 2.76 15.01
C GLU A 330 -15.03 2.99 14.91
N TYR A 331 -14.33 2.27 14.05
CA TYR A 331 -12.88 2.26 13.99
C TYR A 331 -12.31 2.25 12.57
N LEU A 332 -11.15 2.89 12.42
CA LEU A 332 -10.14 2.57 11.43
C LEU A 332 -9.13 1.60 12.08
N THR A 333 -9.15 0.34 11.67
CA THR A 333 -8.23 -0.70 12.17
C THR A 333 -7.13 -0.94 11.16
N ILE A 334 -5.87 -0.72 11.59
CA ILE A 334 -4.67 -0.91 10.77
C ILE A 334 -4.08 -2.27 11.11
N ILE A 335 -3.82 -3.08 10.09
CA ILE A 335 -3.34 -4.45 10.22
C ILE A 335 -2.03 -4.58 9.45
N ALA A 336 -1.05 -5.23 10.06
CA ALA A 336 0.19 -5.61 9.38
C ALA A 336 0.17 -7.11 9.08
N HIS A 337 0.51 -7.46 7.85
CA HIS A 337 0.71 -8.83 7.38
C HIS A 337 2.21 -9.05 7.20
N VAL A 338 2.81 -9.77 8.15
CA VAL A 338 4.25 -9.94 8.28
C VAL A 338 4.63 -11.38 7.90
N PRO A 339 5.44 -11.57 6.84
CA PRO A 339 6.07 -12.86 6.57
C PRO A 339 7.29 -13.02 7.47
N PHE A 340 7.47 -14.21 8.05
CA PHE A 340 8.61 -14.51 8.91
C PHE A 340 9.05 -15.96 8.77
N LEU A 341 10.31 -16.24 9.11
CA LEU A 341 10.83 -17.59 9.19
C LEU A 341 10.67 -18.10 10.63
N PRO A 342 9.96 -19.21 10.86
CA PRO A 342 9.80 -19.75 12.21
C PRO A 342 11.15 -20.19 12.76
N ALA A 343 11.38 -19.93 14.05
CA ALA A 343 12.60 -20.37 14.72
C ALA A 343 12.68 -21.91 14.67
N LEU A 344 13.72 -22.45 14.02
CA LEU A 344 13.95 -23.89 13.96
C LEU A 344 14.04 -24.44 15.39
N PRO A 345 13.30 -25.52 15.73
CA PRO A 345 13.39 -26.13 17.04
C PRO A 345 14.85 -26.48 17.37
N LEU A 346 15.35 -26.00 18.50
CA LEU A 346 16.71 -26.28 19.01
C LEU A 346 17.03 -27.79 19.11
N SER A 347 16.00 -28.65 19.05
CA SER A 347 16.13 -30.11 19.02
C SER A 347 16.53 -30.70 17.65
N GLN A 348 16.41 -29.96 16.55
CA GLN A 348 16.80 -30.41 15.20
C GLN A 348 18.19 -29.92 14.75
N THR A 349 18.83 -29.02 15.48
CA THR A 349 20.13 -28.42 15.12
C THR A 349 21.34 -29.34 15.29
N LYS A 350 21.16 -30.60 15.72
CA LYS A 350 22.26 -31.53 16.03
C LYS A 350 22.60 -32.56 14.95
N ARG A 351 21.98 -32.53 13.77
CA ARG A 351 22.42 -33.36 12.64
C ARG A 351 22.76 -32.48 11.43
N PRO A 352 24.05 -32.36 11.05
CA PRO A 352 24.41 -31.86 9.73
C PRO A 352 24.03 -32.96 8.73
N VAL A 353 22.77 -32.96 8.29
CA VAL A 353 22.38 -33.78 7.14
C VAL A 353 22.91 -33.04 5.93
N ALA A 354 24.07 -33.50 5.46
CA ALA A 354 24.53 -33.14 4.14
C ALA A 354 23.47 -33.57 3.11
N SER A 355 23.18 -32.64 2.19
CA SER A 355 22.68 -32.86 0.83
C SER A 355 21.18 -32.96 0.49
N ASN A 356 20.21 -32.61 1.34
CA ASN A 356 18.87 -32.28 0.86
C ASN A 356 18.48 -30.89 1.37
N SER A 357 18.63 -29.86 0.54
CA SER A 357 18.34 -28.46 0.87
C SER A 357 16.86 -28.27 1.18
N ILE A 358 16.50 -28.26 2.46
CA ILE A 358 15.17 -27.83 2.88
C ILE A 358 15.13 -26.32 2.68
N SER A 359 14.47 -25.88 1.61
CA SER A 359 14.21 -24.47 1.37
C SER A 359 13.46 -23.89 2.57
N PRO A 360 13.86 -22.71 3.09
CA PRO A 360 13.20 -22.12 4.25
C PRO A 360 11.74 -21.84 3.93
N ARG A 361 10.80 -22.26 4.80
CA ARG A 361 9.37 -22.05 4.59
C ARG A 361 8.88 -20.86 5.41
N PHE A 362 8.24 -19.90 4.75
CA PHE A 362 7.64 -18.75 5.43
C PHE A 362 6.36 -19.14 6.19
N SER A 363 6.25 -18.58 7.39
CA SER A 363 5.01 -18.44 8.15
C SER A 363 4.54 -16.98 8.05
N TYR A 364 3.27 -16.73 8.36
CA TYR A 364 2.66 -15.41 8.22
C TYR A 364 1.98 -14.97 9.52
N LEU A 365 2.06 -13.70 9.83
CA LEU A 365 1.38 -13.08 10.97
C LEU A 365 0.47 -11.96 10.46
N SER A 366 -0.81 -12.01 10.81
CA SER A 366 -1.72 -10.86 10.75
C SER A 366 -1.90 -10.29 12.14
N CYS A 367 -1.37 -9.10 12.40
CA CYS A 367 -1.54 -8.43 13.69
C CYS A 367 -2.17 -7.04 13.53
N VAL A 368 -3.13 -6.72 14.40
CA VAL A 368 -3.67 -5.36 14.51
C VAL A 368 -2.60 -4.46 15.14
N VAL A 369 -2.23 -3.42 14.39
CA VAL A 369 -1.25 -2.41 14.81
C VAL A 369 -1.92 -1.33 15.64
N ASP A 370 -3.07 -0.86 15.16
CA ASP A 370 -3.83 0.18 15.83
C ASP A 370 -5.32 0.12 15.52
N ARG A 371 -6.12 0.68 16.43
CA ARG A 371 -7.56 0.86 16.29
C ARG A 371 -7.89 2.31 16.62
N ILE A 372 -8.01 3.11 15.58
CA ILE A 372 -8.25 4.55 15.71
C ILE A 372 -9.77 4.77 15.67
N PRO A 373 -10.38 5.38 16.69
CA PRO A 373 -11.81 5.68 16.66
C PRO A 373 -12.18 6.54 15.44
N LEU A 374 -13.24 6.16 14.73
CA LEU A 374 -13.68 6.80 13.49
C LEU A 374 -15.21 7.04 13.50
N ALA A 375 -15.72 7.68 14.55
CA ALA A 375 -17.16 7.96 14.68
C ALA A 375 -17.67 9.03 13.70
N GLY A 376 -16.77 9.89 13.19
CA GLY A 376 -17.11 11.03 12.34
C GLY A 376 -17.59 12.26 13.12
N VAL A 377 -17.37 13.45 12.55
CA VAL A 377 -17.58 14.74 13.25
C VAL A 377 -19.06 15.10 13.44
N ALA A 378 -19.95 14.58 12.60
CA ALA A 378 -21.39 14.84 12.71
C ALA A 378 -22.07 13.97 13.77
N ARG A 379 -21.38 12.95 14.33
CA ARG A 379 -21.93 11.98 15.29
C ARG A 379 -21.48 12.23 16.74
N SER A 380 -21.23 13.50 17.08
CA SER A 380 -20.72 13.90 18.39
C SER A 380 -21.57 13.41 19.57
N GLU A 381 -22.87 13.17 19.37
CA GLU A 381 -23.81 12.72 20.41
C GLU A 381 -23.54 11.31 20.96
N LEU A 382 -22.76 10.48 20.25
CA LEU A 382 -22.40 9.12 20.69
C LEU A 382 -21.14 9.09 21.57
N VAL A 383 -20.48 10.23 21.75
CA VAL A 383 -19.19 10.34 22.44
C VAL A 383 -19.46 10.57 23.94
N SER A 384 -19.16 9.56 24.76
CA SER A 384 -19.20 9.67 26.23
C SER A 384 -18.33 10.84 26.69
N THR A 385 -18.70 11.52 27.78
CA THR A 385 -18.05 12.74 28.29
C THR A 385 -16.57 12.59 28.65
N ASN A 386 -16.03 11.37 28.64
CA ASN A 386 -14.63 11.05 28.93
C ASN A 386 -13.80 10.71 27.68
N MET A 387 -14.39 10.78 26.49
CA MET A 387 -13.73 10.40 25.25
C MET A 387 -13.15 11.61 24.54
N GLU A 388 -12.06 11.37 23.83
CA GLU A 388 -11.37 12.34 22.98
C GLU A 388 -12.32 12.90 21.89
N PRO A 389 -12.22 14.20 21.55
CA PRO A 389 -13.08 14.77 20.51
C PRO A 389 -12.90 14.04 19.16
N PRO A 390 -13.99 13.72 18.42
CA PRO A 390 -13.94 12.96 17.16
C PRO A 390 -12.95 13.50 16.13
N ILE A 391 -12.84 14.83 16.05
CA ILE A 391 -11.91 15.49 15.13
C ILE A 391 -10.45 15.11 15.39
N LEU A 392 -10.05 14.94 16.66
CA LEU A 392 -8.67 14.58 17.00
C LEU A 392 -8.37 13.13 16.58
N SER A 393 -9.31 12.21 16.80
CA SER A 393 -9.22 10.83 16.31
C SER A 393 -9.16 10.77 14.77
N ASN A 394 -9.97 11.58 14.08
CA ASN A 394 -9.92 11.67 12.62
C ASN A 394 -8.57 12.24 12.12
N PHE A 395 -7.99 13.22 12.82
CA PHE A 395 -6.64 13.72 12.53
C PHE A 395 -5.59 12.61 12.67
N ARG A 396 -5.65 11.81 13.73
CA ARG A 396 -4.77 10.63 13.89
C ARG A 396 -4.96 9.63 12.78
N ALA A 397 -6.22 9.36 12.40
CA ALA A 397 -6.54 8.47 11.30
C ALA A 397 -5.93 8.98 9.98
N ALA A 398 -6.07 10.26 9.67
CA ALA A 398 -5.44 10.88 8.51
C ALA A 398 -3.91 10.70 8.54
N LEU A 399 -3.24 11.06 9.63
CA LEU A 399 -1.78 10.89 9.76
C LEU A 399 -1.33 9.43 9.59
N ALA A 400 -2.10 8.49 10.14
CA ALA A 400 -1.83 7.07 9.96
C ALA A 400 -1.93 6.65 8.49
N LEU A 401 -2.96 7.09 7.77
CA LEU A 401 -3.12 6.83 6.33
C LEU A 401 -1.98 7.42 5.50
N PHE A 402 -1.52 8.63 5.82
CA PHE A 402 -0.36 9.24 5.17
C PHE A 402 0.95 8.49 5.45
N SER A 403 1.10 7.91 6.65
CA SER A 403 2.24 7.05 6.99
C SER A 403 2.19 5.73 6.19
N LEU A 404 1.00 5.15 6.03
CA LEU A 404 0.75 3.98 5.19
C LEU A 404 1.00 4.28 3.70
N GLN A 405 0.64 5.47 3.23
CA GLN A 405 0.93 5.93 1.87
C GLN A 405 2.44 5.95 1.62
N LYS A 406 3.22 6.50 2.56
CA LYS A 406 4.68 6.51 2.48
C LYS A 406 5.26 5.10 2.43
N HIS A 407 4.76 4.21 3.29
CA HIS A 407 5.18 2.82 3.29
C HIS A 407 4.91 2.13 1.94
N ALA A 408 3.72 2.32 1.38
CA ALA A 408 3.37 1.77 0.07
C ALA A 408 4.22 2.35 -1.06
N PHE A 409 4.48 3.66 -1.06
CA PHE A 409 5.38 4.31 -2.00
C PHE A 409 6.80 3.74 -1.95
N MET A 410 7.37 3.57 -0.74
CA MET A 410 8.68 2.97 -0.55
C MET A 410 8.72 1.55 -1.13
N MET A 411 7.72 0.71 -0.81
CA MET A 411 7.61 -0.64 -1.38
C MET A 411 7.51 -0.58 -2.91
N ALA A 412 6.74 0.35 -3.47
CA ALA A 412 6.62 0.50 -4.92
C ALA A 412 7.96 0.83 -5.59
N ALA A 413 8.68 1.81 -5.06
CA ALA A 413 9.99 2.20 -5.57
C ALA A 413 11.05 1.09 -5.39
N LEU A 414 10.91 0.22 -4.39
CA LEU A 414 11.73 -0.97 -4.23
C LEU A 414 11.41 -2.08 -5.24
N TRP A 415 10.21 -2.11 -5.79
CA TRP A 415 9.85 -3.06 -6.85
C TRP A 415 10.09 -2.50 -8.25
N GLU A 416 10.38 -1.21 -8.35
CA GLU A 416 10.90 -0.60 -9.57
C GLU A 416 12.22 -1.27 -9.98
N GLY A 417 12.33 -1.61 -11.26
CA GLY A 417 13.50 -2.30 -11.83
C GLY A 417 13.59 -3.80 -11.54
N VAL A 418 12.70 -4.39 -10.74
CA VAL A 418 12.66 -5.86 -10.57
C VAL A 418 12.18 -6.51 -11.85
N THR A 419 13.09 -7.21 -12.52
CA THR A 419 12.79 -7.88 -13.79
C THR A 419 12.41 -9.33 -13.55
N TRP A 420 11.15 -9.64 -13.84
CA TRP A 420 10.66 -11.02 -13.88
C TRP A 420 11.26 -11.79 -15.06
N PRO A 421 11.39 -13.12 -14.98
CA PRO A 421 11.82 -13.92 -16.12
C PRO A 421 10.96 -13.65 -17.36
N VAL A 422 11.58 -13.59 -18.54
CA VAL A 422 10.93 -13.15 -19.80
C VAL A 422 9.64 -13.93 -20.09
N LEU A 423 9.68 -15.26 -19.95
CA LEU A 423 8.52 -16.13 -20.14
C LEU A 423 7.35 -15.79 -19.18
N THR A 424 7.65 -15.27 -17.99
CA THR A 424 6.65 -14.79 -17.03
C THR A 424 6.02 -13.49 -17.49
N ALA A 425 6.83 -12.54 -17.96
CA ALA A 425 6.34 -11.25 -18.46
C ALA A 425 5.49 -11.41 -19.73
N GLU A 426 5.91 -12.26 -20.67
CA GLU A 426 5.21 -12.52 -21.93
C GLU A 426 3.86 -13.21 -21.70
N ALA A 427 3.82 -14.29 -20.92
CA ALA A 427 2.56 -14.99 -20.59
C ALA A 427 1.54 -14.06 -19.89
N LEU A 428 2.03 -13.15 -19.05
CA LEU A 428 1.17 -12.18 -18.35
C LEU A 428 0.72 -11.05 -19.29
N ALA A 429 1.58 -10.56 -20.18
CA ALA A 429 1.22 -9.60 -21.21
C ALA A 429 0.15 -10.16 -22.16
N GLU A 430 0.27 -11.43 -22.57
CA GLU A 430 -0.73 -12.12 -23.37
C GLU A 430 -2.07 -12.21 -22.64
N SER A 431 -2.06 -12.60 -21.35
CA SER A 431 -3.29 -12.70 -20.54
C SER A 431 -4.02 -11.36 -20.38
N ASN A 432 -3.28 -10.25 -20.32
CA ASN A 432 -3.83 -8.90 -20.25
C ASN A 432 -4.28 -8.36 -21.62
N SER A 433 -3.73 -8.88 -22.71
CA SER A 433 -4.03 -8.45 -24.08
C SER A 433 -5.33 -9.05 -24.65
N VAL A 434 -5.88 -10.10 -24.02
CA VAL A 434 -7.18 -10.68 -24.37
C VAL A 434 -8.28 -9.69 -23.95
N ALA A 435 -8.44 -8.64 -24.76
CA ALA A 435 -9.48 -7.65 -24.61
C ALA A 435 -10.85 -8.36 -24.57
N PRO A 436 -11.77 -7.95 -23.68
CA PRO A 436 -13.11 -8.50 -23.67
C PRO A 436 -13.73 -8.28 -25.04
N SER A 437 -14.02 -9.38 -25.73
CA SER A 437 -14.75 -9.38 -26.99
C SER A 437 -16.03 -8.60 -26.72
N ARG A 438 -16.19 -7.43 -27.38
CA ARG A 438 -17.31 -6.50 -27.21
C ARG A 438 -18.61 -7.25 -26.92
N THR A 439 -18.99 -7.34 -25.65
CA THR A 439 -20.29 -7.89 -25.26
C THR A 439 -21.33 -6.91 -25.75
N THR A 440 -22.16 -7.37 -26.69
CA THR A 440 -23.25 -6.61 -27.27
C THR A 440 -24.14 -6.06 -26.15
N SER A 441 -24.26 -4.75 -26.10
CA SER A 441 -25.05 -3.95 -25.17
C SER A 441 -26.41 -4.57 -24.85
N SER A 442 -26.59 -5.03 -23.61
CA SER A 442 -27.88 -5.43 -23.06
C SER A 442 -28.26 -4.46 -21.94
N THR A 443 -29.28 -3.66 -22.25
CA THR A 443 -30.29 -3.02 -21.40
C THR A 443 -29.88 -2.56 -19.99
N ARG A 444 -29.71 -1.23 -19.86
CA ARG A 444 -29.80 -0.44 -18.62
C ARG A 444 -30.95 -0.92 -17.73
N SER A 445 -30.63 -1.42 -16.54
CA SER A 445 -31.48 -1.28 -15.36
C SER A 445 -30.72 -0.40 -14.38
N GLY A 446 -31.37 0.68 -13.95
CA GLY A 446 -30.79 1.64 -13.03
C GLY A 446 -30.88 1.12 -11.61
N ASP A 447 -29.75 1.10 -10.91
CA ASP A 447 -29.67 1.23 -9.46
C ASP A 447 -28.19 1.46 -9.09
N GLY A 448 -27.93 2.54 -8.37
CA GLY A 448 -26.65 2.83 -7.70
C GLY A 448 -25.59 3.54 -8.55
N ASP A 449 -25.46 4.85 -8.37
CA ASP A 449 -24.31 5.65 -8.84
C ASP A 449 -23.01 5.14 -8.20
N SER A 450 -22.32 4.20 -8.86
CA SER A 450 -20.93 3.91 -8.52
C SER A 450 -20.08 5.08 -9.02
N PHE A 451 -19.48 5.82 -8.09
CA PHE A 451 -18.58 6.93 -8.40
C PHE A 451 -17.30 6.38 -9.05
N ASP A 452 -17.29 6.28 -10.38
CA ASP A 452 -16.10 5.94 -11.16
C ASP A 452 -15.18 7.16 -11.22
N PHE A 453 -14.02 7.07 -10.56
CA PHE A 453 -12.99 8.13 -10.55
C PHE A 453 -12.40 8.47 -11.93
N ASP A 454 -12.79 7.73 -12.98
CA ASP A 454 -12.22 7.78 -14.32
C ASP A 454 -12.98 8.71 -15.30
N ASP A 455 -14.14 9.25 -14.95
CA ASP A 455 -15.01 10.01 -15.87
C ASP A 455 -14.75 11.54 -15.90
N VAL A 456 -13.50 11.97 -15.81
CA VAL A 456 -13.11 13.38 -16.04
C VAL A 456 -12.93 13.62 -17.55
N PRO A 457 -13.69 14.53 -18.21
CA PRO A 457 -13.57 14.75 -19.65
C PRO A 457 -12.20 15.32 -20.05
N LEU A 458 -11.42 14.52 -20.79
CA LEU A 458 -10.13 14.92 -21.36
C LEU A 458 -10.31 15.51 -22.77
N ASN A 459 -10.55 16.83 -22.84
CA ASN A 459 -10.28 17.58 -24.07
C ASN A 459 -8.81 18.04 -24.06
N MET A 460 -7.94 17.27 -24.70
CA MET A 460 -6.51 17.56 -24.89
C MET A 460 -6.15 17.32 -26.36
N LEU A 461 -6.24 18.36 -27.18
CA LEU A 461 -5.67 18.39 -28.53
C LEU A 461 -4.62 19.51 -28.55
N GLY A 462 -3.33 19.17 -28.71
CA GLY A 462 -2.33 20.13 -29.20
C GLY A 462 -0.97 20.27 -28.51
N LEU A 463 -0.41 19.28 -27.79
CA LEU A 463 0.96 19.37 -27.24
C LEU A 463 1.65 17.99 -27.23
N GLU A 464 2.27 17.59 -28.34
CA GLU A 464 3.04 16.33 -28.43
C GLU A 464 4.55 16.53 -28.15
N ASP A 465 5.13 17.69 -28.48
CA ASP A 465 6.58 17.96 -28.33
C ASP A 465 7.03 18.10 -26.85
N ASP A 466 6.23 18.74 -25.99
CA ASP A 466 6.54 18.92 -24.56
C ASP A 466 6.39 17.63 -23.73
N ARG A 467 5.96 16.52 -24.35
CA ARG A 467 5.65 15.26 -23.65
C ARG A 467 6.90 14.42 -23.43
N GLU A 468 7.81 14.40 -24.40
CA GLU A 468 8.98 13.52 -24.38
C GLU A 468 10.04 14.03 -23.39
N GLU A 469 10.28 15.34 -23.35
CA GLU A 469 11.17 15.97 -22.36
C GLU A 469 10.69 15.77 -20.91
N ARG A 470 9.36 15.77 -20.69
CA ARG A 470 8.76 15.47 -19.37
C ARG A 470 8.94 14.03 -18.95
N ILE A 471 8.74 13.09 -19.87
CA ILE A 471 8.93 11.67 -19.59
C ILE A 471 10.40 11.43 -19.17
N GLU A 472 11.34 12.09 -19.83
CA GLU A 472 12.77 11.96 -19.52
C GLU A 472 13.14 12.57 -18.16
N LEU A 473 12.58 13.73 -17.81
CA LEU A 473 12.82 14.36 -16.50
C LEU A 473 12.20 13.57 -15.34
N ASP A 474 10.96 13.08 -15.50
CA ASP A 474 10.30 12.22 -14.52
C ASP A 474 11.09 10.91 -14.33
N ARG A 475 11.62 10.35 -15.42
CA ARG A 475 12.52 9.19 -15.40
C ARG A 475 13.80 9.47 -14.62
N GLN A 476 14.46 10.62 -14.85
CA GLN A 476 15.69 10.99 -14.15
C GLN A 476 15.48 11.15 -12.63
N ARG A 477 14.36 11.74 -12.20
CA ARG A 477 14.05 11.86 -10.77
C ARG A 477 13.65 10.53 -10.13
N ALA A 478 12.92 9.69 -10.85
CA ALA A 478 12.66 8.32 -10.40
C ALA A 478 13.98 7.57 -10.20
N GLU A 479 14.95 7.73 -11.10
CA GLU A 479 16.30 7.18 -10.96
C GLU A 479 17.06 7.75 -9.75
N GLU A 480 16.96 9.05 -9.46
CA GLU A 480 17.58 9.68 -8.28
C GLU A 480 16.97 9.15 -6.98
N VAL A 481 15.65 9.12 -6.86
CA VAL A 481 14.94 8.58 -5.69
C VAL A 481 15.24 7.09 -5.53
N HIS A 482 15.24 6.33 -6.63
CA HIS A 482 15.60 4.91 -6.62
C HIS A 482 17.05 4.71 -6.17
N SER A 483 18.00 5.56 -6.61
CA SER A 483 19.39 5.55 -6.16
C SER A 483 19.51 5.84 -4.66
N MET A 484 18.76 6.80 -4.13
CA MET A 484 18.71 7.09 -2.69
C MET A 484 18.14 5.92 -1.89
N ILE A 485 17.07 5.29 -2.37
CA ILE A 485 16.48 4.11 -1.75
C ILE A 485 17.47 2.94 -1.75
N LEU A 486 18.21 2.73 -2.84
CA LEU A 486 19.26 1.72 -2.92
C LEU A 486 20.37 1.99 -1.90
N GLN A 487 20.92 3.21 -1.86
CA GLN A 487 21.93 3.60 -0.87
C GLN A 487 21.45 3.41 0.57
N TRP A 488 20.16 3.65 0.82
CA TRP A 488 19.56 3.40 2.11
C TRP A 488 19.47 1.90 2.44
N LEU A 489 19.00 1.05 1.52
CA LEU A 489 19.00 -0.40 1.71
C LEU A 489 20.39 -0.91 2.12
N ASP A 490 21.43 -0.32 1.54
CA ASP A 490 22.83 -0.64 1.85
C ASP A 490 23.24 -0.19 3.26
N SER A 491 22.70 0.93 3.75
CA SER A 491 22.95 1.39 5.12
C SER A 491 22.23 0.55 6.18
N VAL A 492 21.07 -0.02 5.84
CA VAL A 492 20.25 -0.84 6.74
C VAL A 492 20.77 -2.27 6.81
N SER A 493 21.29 -2.82 5.70
CA SER A 493 21.90 -4.15 5.68
C SER A 493 23.12 -4.26 6.62
N LEU A 494 23.85 -3.16 6.80
CA LEU A 494 25.02 -3.07 7.66
C LEU A 494 24.69 -2.92 9.16
N SER A 495 23.45 -2.54 9.51
CA SER A 495 23.07 -2.20 10.89
C SER A 495 22.13 -3.20 11.57
N GLY A 496 21.68 -4.24 10.86
CA GLY A 496 20.60 -5.12 11.32
C GLY A 496 20.76 -6.63 11.13
N CYS A 497 21.96 -7.14 10.83
CA CYS A 497 22.26 -8.58 10.92
C CYS A 497 23.05 -8.90 12.19
#